data_AF-A0A1S3NVI0-F1
#
_entry.id   AF-A0A1S3NVI0-F1
#
_cell.length_a   1.000
_cell.length_b   1.000
_cell.length_c   1.000
_cell.angle_alpha   90.00
_cell.angle_beta   90.00
_cell.angle_gamma   90.00
#
_symmetry.space_group_name_H-M   'P 1'
#
loop_
_entity.id
_entity.type
_entity.pdbx_description
1 polymer ?
#
loop_
_entity_poly.entity_id
_entity_poly.type
_entity_poly.pdbx_seq_one_letter_code
_entity_poly.pdbx_strand_id
1 'polypeptide(L)'
;MAYSLIELYVKCNGKFELCLICNNGGFEIDKSKDGLEVDGIMDLGGDFDANSPLNLNEELEKLSGHFQLLSVLSAVTRSSLLQLLKTTMVDREAVSVLESVLDQMCDGETPDLGDLEESERETVQAILDLVDQCVGKDEDEFRSSLLSAVHLIVSAMDVYWMECLVNVVY
;
A
#
# COMPACT_ATOMS: atom_id res chain seq x y z
N MET A 1 -28.22 -13.31 3.31
CA MET A 1 -27.33 -13.88 4.35
C MET A 1 -26.36 -12.80 4.73
N ALA A 2 -26.14 -12.57 6.03
CA ALA A 2 -25.18 -11.60 6.54
C ALA A 2 -24.33 -12.27 7.60
N TYR A 3 -23.07 -11.85 7.73
CA TYR A 3 -22.12 -12.33 8.73
C TYR A 3 -21.53 -11.14 9.49
N SER A 4 -20.95 -11.41 10.66
CA SER A 4 -20.20 -10.46 11.46
C SER A 4 -18.80 -11.04 11.71
N LEU A 5 -17.77 -10.22 11.50
CA LEU A 5 -16.38 -10.55 11.80
C LEU A 5 -16.04 -10.04 13.21
N ILE A 6 -15.22 -10.79 13.93
CA ILE A 6 -14.69 -10.42 15.25
C ILE A 6 -13.18 -10.62 15.20
N GLU A 7 -12.43 -9.58 15.55
CA GLU A 7 -10.96 -9.62 15.57
C GLU A 7 -10.44 -10.38 16.79
N LEU A 8 -9.22 -10.89 16.70
CA LEU A 8 -8.55 -11.66 17.75
C LEU A 8 -7.22 -11.00 18.11
N TYR A 9 -6.91 -10.93 19.40
CA TYR A 9 -5.58 -10.56 19.89
C TYR A 9 -4.87 -11.78 20.45
N VAL A 10 -3.70 -12.14 19.92
CA VAL A 10 -2.96 -13.36 20.26
C VAL A 10 -1.70 -13.03 21.07
N LYS A 11 -1.58 -13.61 22.26
CA LYS A 11 -0.47 -13.41 23.19
C LYS A 11 0.69 -14.36 22.91
N CYS A 12 1.92 -13.98 23.28
CA CYS A 12 3.12 -14.81 23.11
C CYS A 12 3.02 -16.16 23.86
N ASN A 13 2.18 -16.22 24.90
CA ASN A 13 1.92 -17.44 25.66
C ASN A 13 0.86 -18.38 25.02
N GLY A 14 0.42 -18.07 23.79
CA GLY A 14 -0.56 -18.87 23.04
C GLY A 14 -2.02 -18.67 23.46
N LYS A 15 -2.32 -17.76 24.39
CA LYS A 15 -3.69 -17.35 24.71
C LYS A 15 -4.18 -16.30 23.72
N PHE A 16 -5.49 -16.18 23.57
CA PHE A 16 -6.09 -15.14 22.74
C PHE A 16 -7.29 -14.49 23.44
N GLU A 17 -7.61 -13.28 23.00
CA GLU A 17 -8.77 -12.50 23.41
C GLU A 17 -9.59 -12.10 22.19
N LEU A 18 -10.93 -12.14 22.32
CA LEU A 18 -11.85 -11.68 21.29
C LEU A 18 -12.03 -10.17 21.42
N CYS A 19 -11.74 -9.43 20.36
CA CYS A 19 -11.86 -7.98 20.33
C CYS A 19 -13.28 -7.61 19.91
N LEU A 20 -14.13 -7.34 20.90
CA LEU A 20 -15.53 -6.92 20.70
C LEU A 20 -15.65 -5.49 20.16
N ILE A 21 -14.56 -4.71 20.28
CA ILE A 21 -14.40 -3.36 19.74
C ILE A 21 -13.39 -3.49 18.59
N CYS A 22 -13.71 -2.91 17.43
CA CYS A 22 -12.82 -2.93 16.27
C CYS A 22 -11.48 -2.25 16.58
N ASN A 23 -10.41 -2.70 15.93
CA ASN A 23 -9.05 -2.15 16.00
C ASN A 23 -8.25 -2.49 17.27
N ASN A 24 -8.62 -3.57 17.96
CA ASN A 24 -7.85 -4.10 19.09
C ASN A 24 -7.26 -5.50 18.80
N GLY A 25 -7.47 -6.04 17.61
CA GLY A 25 -6.90 -7.32 17.18
C GLY A 25 -5.37 -7.26 16.96
N GLY A 26 -4.75 -8.41 16.70
CA GLY A 26 -3.34 -8.52 16.32
C GLY A 26 -2.55 -9.51 17.17
N PHE A 27 -1.23 -9.31 17.25
CA PHE A 27 -0.30 -10.17 17.97
C PHE A 27 0.48 -9.38 19.03
N GLU A 28 0.75 -10.01 20.17
CA GLU A 28 1.63 -9.47 21.19
C GLU A 28 3.07 -9.42 20.67
N ILE A 29 3.64 -8.21 20.61
CA ILE A 29 5.03 -7.99 20.22
C ILE A 29 5.90 -8.24 21.46
N ASP A 30 6.78 -9.23 21.38
CA ASP A 30 7.78 -9.49 22.42
C ASP A 30 8.81 -8.36 22.38
N LYS A 31 8.67 -7.38 23.28
CA LYS A 31 9.63 -6.30 23.48
C LYS A 31 10.89 -6.86 24.15
N SER A 32 11.65 -7.65 23.41
CA SER A 32 13.01 -8.02 23.80
C SER A 32 13.86 -6.74 23.86
N LYS A 33 14.74 -6.64 24.87
CA LYS A 33 15.46 -5.42 25.26
C LYS A 33 16.56 -5.02 24.27
N ASP A 34 16.22 -4.77 23.02
CA ASP A 34 17.07 -3.94 22.16
C ASP A 34 16.18 -2.86 21.56
N GLY A 35 16.41 -1.63 22.03
CA GLY A 35 15.62 -0.47 21.65
C GLY A 35 15.92 -0.11 20.21
N LEU A 36 15.07 -0.57 19.30
CA LEU A 36 14.86 0.10 18.04
C LEU A 36 13.39 0.50 18.04
N GLU A 37 13.13 1.75 18.46
CA GLU A 37 11.94 2.45 18.00
C GLU A 37 12.12 2.56 16.49
N VAL A 38 11.56 1.58 15.76
CA VAL A 38 11.43 1.64 14.32
C VAL A 38 10.36 2.70 14.07
N ASP A 39 10.82 3.94 13.88
CA ASP A 39 10.11 4.98 13.15
C ASP A 39 10.06 4.55 11.68
N GLY A 40 9.30 3.50 11.41
CA GLY A 40 9.19 2.87 10.10
C GLY A 40 7.74 2.50 9.91
N ILE A 41 6.98 3.46 9.37
CA ILE A 41 5.86 3.29 8.41
C ILE A 41 5.05 1.98 8.55
N MET A 42 4.69 1.59 9.79
CA MET A 42 3.71 0.54 10.08
C MET A 42 2.43 1.11 10.71
N ASP A 43 2.30 2.44 10.75
CA ASP A 43 1.13 3.13 11.29
C ASP A 43 0.09 3.46 10.20
N LEU A 44 -0.25 2.46 9.37
CA LEU A 44 -1.58 2.44 8.74
C LEU A 44 -2.60 1.70 9.63
N GLY A 45 -2.13 0.99 10.65
CA GLY A 45 -2.91 0.60 11.82
C GLY A 45 -2.99 1.77 12.81
N GLY A 46 -3.43 2.94 12.33
CA GLY A 46 -3.61 4.11 13.18
C GLY A 46 -4.41 3.73 14.42
N ASP A 47 -4.03 4.31 15.55
CA ASP A 47 -4.77 4.35 16.80
C ASP A 47 -6.14 4.98 16.56
N PHE A 48 -7.03 4.25 15.88
CA PHE A 48 -8.42 4.59 15.73
C PHE A 48 -9.03 4.29 17.08
N ASP A 49 -8.90 5.24 18.01
CA ASP A 49 -9.80 5.33 19.14
C ASP A 49 -11.21 5.28 18.55
N ALA A 50 -11.88 4.13 18.68
CA ALA A 50 -13.15 3.82 18.01
C ALA A 50 -14.27 4.82 18.37
N ASN A 51 -14.00 5.75 19.29
CA ASN A 51 -14.89 6.80 19.76
C ASN A 51 -14.50 8.22 19.31
N SER A 52 -13.34 8.40 18.68
CA SER A 52 -12.95 9.71 18.12
C SER A 52 -13.61 9.91 16.76
N PRO A 53 -14.33 11.03 16.55
CA PRO A 53 -14.93 11.30 15.25
C PRO A 53 -13.82 11.36 14.20
N LEU A 54 -13.97 10.59 13.12
CA LEU A 54 -13.05 10.59 11.98
C LEU A 54 -12.72 12.02 11.59
N ASN A 55 -11.50 12.46 11.92
CA ASN A 55 -11.04 13.78 11.54
C ASN A 55 -10.57 13.70 10.08
N LEU A 56 -11.52 13.85 9.16
CA LEU A 56 -11.25 13.78 7.72
C LEU A 56 -10.13 14.73 7.28
N ASN A 57 -9.93 15.87 7.97
CA ASN A 57 -8.84 16.77 7.64
C ASN A 57 -7.47 16.18 7.99
N GLU A 58 -7.37 15.45 9.09
CA GLU A 58 -6.11 14.82 9.51
C GLU A 58 -5.73 13.68 8.54
N GLU A 59 -6.71 12.86 8.16
CA GLU A 59 -6.51 11.83 7.14
C GLU A 59 -6.17 12.42 5.76
N LEU A 60 -6.79 13.54 5.40
CA LEU A 60 -6.48 14.25 4.16
C LEU A 60 -5.05 14.83 4.18
N GLU A 61 -4.59 15.36 5.31
CA GLU A 61 -3.22 15.85 5.49
C GLU A 61 -2.20 14.71 5.36
N LYS A 62 -2.45 13.55 6.01
CA LYS A 62 -1.61 12.35 5.86
C LYS A 62 -1.51 11.90 4.40
N LEU A 63 -2.66 11.83 3.72
CA LEU A 63 -2.74 11.45 2.32
C LEU A 63 -2.09 12.48 1.38
N SER A 64 -2.13 13.76 1.75
CA SER A 64 -1.56 14.84 0.94
C SER A 64 -0.05 14.68 0.74
N GLY A 65 0.67 14.14 1.73
CA GLY A 65 2.11 13.89 1.64
C GLY A 65 2.46 12.97 0.47
N HIS A 66 1.71 11.87 0.31
CA HIS A 66 1.89 10.93 -0.79
C HIS A 66 1.66 11.58 -2.17
N PHE A 67 0.66 12.45 -2.29
CA PHE A 67 0.38 13.16 -3.55
C PHE A 67 1.38 14.28 -3.85
N GLN A 68 1.94 14.93 -2.82
CA GLN A 68 3.00 15.91 -3.01
C GLN A 68 4.25 15.27 -3.63
N LEU A 69 4.59 14.02 -3.27
CA LEU A 69 5.70 13.28 -3.88
C LEU A 69 5.49 13.08 -5.38
N LEU A 70 4.27 12.73 -5.79
CA LEU A 70 3.90 12.63 -7.21
C LEU A 70 3.92 13.98 -7.94
N SER A 71 3.75 15.09 -7.22
CA SER A 71 3.81 16.44 -7.79
C SER A 71 5.23 16.91 -8.11
N VAL A 72 6.23 16.35 -7.42
CA VAL A 72 7.67 16.63 -7.67
C VAL A 72 8.13 15.99 -8.98
N LEU A 73 7.46 14.91 -9.42
CA LEU A 73 7.77 14.24 -10.68
C LEU A 73 7.56 15.15 -11.89
N SER A 74 8.38 14.94 -12.92
CA SER A 74 8.21 15.66 -14.19
C SER A 74 6.82 15.38 -14.79
N ALA A 75 6.26 16.35 -15.51
CA ALA A 75 4.94 16.19 -16.13
C ALA A 75 4.87 14.98 -17.08
N VAL A 76 5.98 14.64 -17.75
CA VAL A 76 6.08 13.48 -18.64
C VAL A 76 6.02 12.20 -17.83
N THR A 77 6.89 12.07 -16.82
CA THR A 77 6.97 10.88 -15.97
C THR A 77 5.66 10.62 -15.24
N ARG A 78 5.05 11.68 -14.67
CA ARG A 78 3.75 11.58 -14.01
C ARG A 78 2.65 11.10 -14.98
N SER A 79 2.65 11.61 -16.21
CA SER A 79 1.66 11.19 -17.21
C SER A 79 1.87 9.75 -17.63
N SER A 80 3.12 9.32 -17.83
CA SER A 80 3.46 7.92 -18.14
C SER A 80 3.04 6.98 -17.01
N LEU A 81 3.32 7.34 -15.76
CA LEU A 81 2.92 6.54 -14.59
C LEU A 81 1.41 6.37 -14.52
N LEU A 82 0.67 7.47 -14.64
CA LEU A 82 -0.80 7.44 -14.59
C LEU A 82 -1.39 6.68 -15.78
N GLN A 83 -0.76 6.71 -16.96
CA GLN A 83 -1.18 5.93 -18.12
C GLN A 83 -0.95 4.43 -17.91
N LEU A 84 0.20 4.04 -17.36
CA LEU A 84 0.50 2.66 -17.00
C LEU A 84 -0.50 2.16 -15.96
N LEU A 85 -0.68 2.88 -14.85
CA LEU A 85 -1.68 2.54 -13.84
C LEU A 85 -3.09 2.42 -14.42
N LYS A 86 -3.51 3.37 -15.27
CA LYS A 86 -4.80 3.28 -15.98
C LYS A 86 -4.92 2.03 -16.85
N THR A 87 -3.83 1.61 -17.49
CA THR A 87 -3.81 0.40 -18.32
C THR A 87 -3.90 -0.86 -17.46
N THR A 88 -3.17 -0.90 -16.34
CA THR A 88 -3.24 -1.99 -15.36
C THR A 88 -4.67 -2.11 -14.79
N MET A 89 -5.35 -0.99 -14.53
CA MET A 89 -6.75 -0.95 -14.10
C MET A 89 -7.78 -1.48 -15.12
N VAL A 90 -7.37 -2.00 -16.27
CA VAL A 90 -8.26 -2.74 -17.16
C VAL A 90 -8.36 -4.21 -16.74
N ASP A 91 -7.29 -4.75 -16.14
CA ASP A 91 -7.22 -6.13 -15.69
C ASP A 91 -7.06 -6.24 -14.18
N ARG A 92 -8.01 -6.93 -13.55
CA ARG A 92 -8.04 -7.12 -12.10
C ARG A 92 -6.86 -7.95 -11.62
N GLU A 93 -6.50 -8.99 -12.36
CA GLU A 93 -5.41 -9.88 -11.99
C GLU A 93 -4.08 -9.11 -12.01
N ALA A 94 -3.85 -8.31 -13.06
CA ALA A 94 -2.70 -7.43 -13.16
C ALA A 94 -2.59 -6.40 -12.01
N VAL A 95 -3.71 -5.86 -11.49
CA VAL A 95 -3.66 -4.96 -10.32
C VAL A 95 -3.34 -5.72 -9.04
N SER A 96 -3.92 -6.90 -8.80
CA SER A 96 -3.60 -7.70 -7.62
C SER A 96 -2.13 -8.17 -7.65
N VAL A 97 -1.60 -8.53 -8.83
CA VAL A 97 -0.17 -8.85 -9.01
C VAL A 97 0.70 -7.64 -8.72
N LEU A 98 0.37 -6.47 -9.26
CA LEU A 98 1.12 -5.24 -9.03
C LEU A 98 1.10 -4.85 -7.55
N GLU A 99 -0.04 -5.00 -6.88
CA GLU A 99 -0.19 -4.73 -5.45
C GLU A 99 0.74 -5.63 -4.63
N SER A 100 0.71 -6.93 -4.87
CA SER A 100 1.57 -7.89 -4.16
C SER A 100 3.06 -7.64 -4.39
N VAL A 101 3.46 -7.24 -5.61
CA VAL A 101 4.86 -6.90 -5.93
C VAL A 101 5.29 -5.62 -5.20
N LEU A 102 4.41 -4.61 -5.15
CA LEU A 102 4.69 -3.36 -4.46
C LEU A 102 4.75 -3.54 -2.94
N ASP A 103 3.91 -4.42 -2.37
CA ASP A 103 3.91 -4.79 -0.96
C ASP A 103 5.25 -5.42 -0.55
N GLN A 104 5.71 -6.42 -1.31
CA GLN A 104 7.04 -7.05 -1.13
C GLN A 104 8.18 -6.03 -1.19
N MET A 105 8.12 -5.09 -2.13
CA MET A 105 9.15 -4.06 -2.25
C MET A 105 9.10 -3.02 -1.13
N CYS A 106 7.91 -2.73 -0.57
CA CYS A 106 7.78 -1.88 0.61
C CYS A 106 8.41 -2.54 1.86
N ASP A 107 8.33 -3.87 1.95
CA ASP A 107 8.99 -4.66 3.00
C ASP A 107 10.49 -4.86 2.78
N GLY A 108 11.03 -4.37 1.66
CA GLY A 108 12.45 -4.50 1.29
C GLY A 108 12.82 -5.86 0.69
N GLU A 109 11.83 -6.66 0.30
CA GLU A 109 12.03 -7.94 -0.38
C GLU A 109 12.20 -7.75 -1.90
N THR A 110 12.94 -8.66 -2.53
CA THR A 110 13.05 -8.69 -3.99
C THR A 110 11.88 -9.48 -4.58
N PRO A 111 11.01 -8.86 -5.39
CA PRO A 111 9.84 -9.55 -5.91
C PRO A 111 10.21 -10.63 -6.92
N ASP A 112 9.55 -11.79 -6.81
CA ASP A 112 9.70 -12.88 -7.78
C ASP A 112 8.72 -12.68 -8.94
N LEU A 113 9.26 -12.23 -10.07
CA LEU A 113 8.48 -12.03 -11.30
C LEU A 113 8.46 -13.28 -12.20
N GLY A 114 9.05 -14.39 -11.75
CA GLY A 114 9.27 -15.61 -12.54
C GLY A 114 7.98 -16.29 -12.99
N ASP A 115 6.96 -16.29 -12.14
CA ASP A 115 5.70 -17.02 -12.34
C ASP A 115 4.61 -16.22 -13.05
N LEU A 116 4.85 -14.93 -13.33
CA LEU A 116 3.88 -14.03 -13.96
C LEU A 116 3.76 -14.24 -15.47
N GLU A 117 2.58 -13.97 -16.03
CA GLU A 117 2.39 -13.93 -17.48
C GLU A 117 3.27 -12.83 -18.11
N GLU A 118 3.67 -13.03 -19.36
CA GLU A 118 4.58 -12.10 -20.05
C GLU A 118 4.01 -10.68 -20.12
N SER A 119 2.69 -10.55 -20.33
CA SER A 119 2.02 -9.25 -20.40
C SER A 119 1.90 -8.51 -19.05
N GLU A 120 1.70 -9.26 -17.96
CA GLU A 120 1.66 -8.72 -16.60
C GLU A 120 3.05 -8.26 -16.18
N ARG A 121 4.05 -9.12 -16.43
CA ARG A 121 5.46 -8.86 -16.13
C ARG A 121 5.96 -7.61 -16.84
N GLU A 122 5.65 -7.44 -18.13
CA GLU A 122 6.02 -6.25 -18.88
C GLU A 122 5.42 -4.98 -18.27
N THR A 123 4.14 -5.02 -17.87
CA THR A 123 3.44 -3.88 -17.28
C THR A 123 3.99 -3.52 -15.90
N VAL A 124 4.18 -4.52 -15.03
CA VAL A 124 4.77 -4.35 -13.70
C VAL A 124 6.19 -3.81 -13.83
N GLN A 125 7.03 -4.41 -14.67
CA GLN A 125 8.40 -3.96 -14.88
C GLN A 125 8.45 -2.53 -15.42
N ALA A 126 7.57 -2.16 -16.35
CA ALA A 126 7.51 -0.80 -16.87
C ALA A 126 7.15 0.24 -15.79
N ILE A 127 6.29 -0.12 -14.83
CA ILE A 127 5.96 0.75 -13.68
C ILE A 127 7.17 0.86 -12.76
N LEU A 128 7.81 -0.26 -12.42
CA LEU A 128 8.99 -0.29 -11.54
C LEU A 128 10.16 0.49 -12.15
N ASP A 129 10.46 0.27 -13.43
CA ASP A 129 11.50 1.00 -14.16
C ASP A 129 11.23 2.51 -14.17
N LEU A 130 9.96 2.91 -14.25
CA LEU A 130 9.57 4.31 -14.23
C LEU A 130 9.75 4.93 -12.84
N VAL A 131 9.37 4.22 -11.78
CA VAL A 131 9.63 4.62 -10.37
C VAL A 131 11.14 4.73 -10.13
N ASP A 132 11.91 3.79 -10.67
CA ASP A 132 13.36 3.78 -10.55
C ASP A 132 14.04 4.95 -11.25
N GLN A 133 13.54 5.30 -12.44
CA GLN A 133 14.01 6.46 -13.21
C GLN A 133 13.66 7.80 -12.56
N CYS A 134 12.70 7.84 -11.64
CA CYS A 134 12.35 9.08 -10.93
C CYS A 134 13.44 9.53 -9.96
N VAL A 135 14.37 8.64 -9.59
CA VAL A 135 15.28 8.88 -8.49
C VAL A 135 16.72 8.93 -8.97
N GLY A 136 17.44 9.97 -8.57
CA GLY A 136 18.90 10.00 -8.67
C GLY A 136 19.54 8.85 -7.89
N LYS A 137 20.77 8.48 -8.25
CA LYS A 137 21.52 7.32 -7.71
C LYS A 137 21.73 7.27 -6.18
N ASP A 138 21.32 8.28 -5.41
CA ASP A 138 21.61 8.44 -3.98
C ASP A 138 20.38 8.79 -3.10
N GLU A 139 19.14 8.74 -3.61
CA GLU A 139 17.94 9.14 -2.84
C GLU A 139 17.01 7.95 -2.51
N ASP A 140 17.52 6.96 -1.79
CA ASP A 140 16.77 5.76 -1.36
C ASP A 140 15.51 6.09 -0.54
N GLU A 141 15.54 7.16 0.25
CA GLU A 141 14.39 7.61 1.06
C GLU A 141 13.23 8.13 0.20
N PHE A 142 13.54 8.87 -0.88
CA PHE A 142 12.53 9.35 -1.83
C PHE A 142 11.96 8.18 -2.64
N ARG A 143 12.79 7.20 -3.03
CA ARG A 143 12.33 5.95 -3.68
C ARG A 143 11.32 5.22 -2.82
N SER A 144 11.65 4.99 -1.56
CA SER A 144 10.77 4.30 -0.61
C SER A 144 9.44 5.05 -0.45
N SER A 145 9.50 6.37 -0.24
CA SER A 145 8.31 7.21 -0.09
C SER A 145 7.43 7.22 -1.34
N LEU A 146 8.04 7.27 -2.54
CA LEU A 146 7.35 7.22 -3.82
C LEU A 146 6.71 5.84 -4.06
N LEU A 147 7.45 4.76 -3.74
CA LEU A 147 6.95 3.40 -3.81
C LEU A 147 5.73 3.21 -2.91
N SER A 148 5.79 3.67 -1.66
CA SER A 148 4.64 3.64 -0.74
C SER A 148 3.45 4.45 -1.26
N ALA A 149 3.69 5.60 -1.90
CA ALA A 149 2.62 6.39 -2.51
C ALA A 149 1.97 5.66 -3.70
N VAL A 150 2.76 4.96 -4.53
CA VAL A 150 2.23 4.15 -5.63
C VAL A 150 1.50 2.92 -5.09
N HIS A 151 2.04 2.24 -4.08
CA HIS A 151 1.41 1.12 -3.40
C HIS A 151 0.03 1.51 -2.88
N LEU A 152 -0.08 2.63 -2.14
CA LEU A 152 -1.35 3.14 -1.63
C LEU A 152 -2.42 3.33 -2.72
N ILE A 153 -2.02 3.87 -3.88
CA ILE A 153 -2.92 4.06 -5.02
C ILE A 153 -3.36 2.71 -5.60
N VAL A 154 -2.44 1.76 -5.75
CA VAL A 154 -2.73 0.43 -6.31
C VAL A 154 -3.58 -0.41 -5.34
N SER A 155 -3.30 -0.40 -4.04
CA SER A 155 -4.14 -1.07 -3.03
C SER A 155 -5.55 -0.49 -3.02
N ALA A 156 -5.69 0.83 -3.19
CA ALA A 156 -7.00 1.44 -3.37
C ALA A 156 -7.70 0.94 -4.66
N MET A 157 -6.97 0.80 -5.76
CA MET A 157 -7.53 0.23 -7.00
C MET A 157 -8.00 -1.22 -6.79
N ASP A 158 -7.22 -2.04 -6.07
CA ASP A 158 -7.57 -3.44 -5.80
C ASP A 158 -8.88 -3.60 -5.02
N VAL A 159 -9.10 -2.73 -4.02
CA VAL A 159 -10.31 -2.74 -3.18
C VAL A 159 -11.57 -2.35 -3.95
N TYR A 160 -11.47 -1.45 -4.94
CA TYR A 160 -12.63 -0.83 -5.61
C TYR A 160 -12.95 -1.39 -7.01
N TRP A 161 -12.43 -2.56 -7.37
CA TRP A 161 -12.68 -3.18 -8.68
C TRP A 161 -14.13 -3.49 -9.05
N MET A 162 -15.05 -3.52 -8.08
CA MET A 162 -16.48 -3.73 -8.37
C MET A 162 -17.20 -2.41 -8.70
N GLU A 163 -17.55 -2.28 -9.98
CA GLU A 163 -18.47 -1.29 -10.59
C GLU A 163 -18.02 0.18 -10.71
N CYS A 164 -17.10 0.70 -9.88
CA CYS A 164 -16.73 2.12 -9.93
C CYS A 164 -15.64 2.45 -10.98
N LEU A 165 -14.66 1.57 -11.19
CA LEU A 165 -13.50 1.86 -12.06
C LEU A 165 -13.80 1.79 -13.56
N VAL A 166 -14.78 0.97 -13.96
CA VAL A 166 -15.17 0.84 -15.38
C VAL A 166 -15.71 2.15 -15.94
N ASN A 167 -16.32 3.01 -15.11
CA ASN A 167 -16.88 4.30 -15.55
C ASN A 167 -15.86 5.46 -15.58
N VAL A 168 -14.66 5.29 -15.01
CA VAL A 168 -13.58 6.31 -15.03
C VAL A 168 -12.63 6.09 -16.20
N VAL A 169 -12.57 4.86 -16.71
CA VAL A 169 -11.64 4.46 -17.78
C VAL A 169 -12.19 4.81 -19.18
N TYR A 170 -13.53 4.92 -19.34
CA TYR A 170 -14.23 5.28 -20.58
C TYR A 170 -14.59 6.77 -20.68
#